data_AF-A0A0P8C607-F1
#
_entry.id   AF-A0A0P8C607-F1
#
_cell.length_a   1.000
_cell.length_b   1.000
_cell.length_c   1.000
_cell.angle_alpha   90.00
_cell.angle_beta   90.00
_cell.angle_gamma   90.00
#
_symmetry.space_group_name_H-M   'P 1'
#
loop_
_entity.id
_entity.type
_entity.pdbx_description
1 polymer ?
#
loop_
_entity_poly.entity_id
_entity_poly.type
_entity_poly.pdbx_seq_one_letter_code
_entity_poly.pdbx_strand_id
1 'polypeptide(L)'
;MGEINQPYVIGALWNGKDKPPETNSDGKNNIRKIKSRSGHEIIFNDDDTAMKEKIEIHTKGKHKIVLDDSSGQEKIEIVDKTGSNKIVIDSMMNSINIESAMELKIKGNIVEIEGTTSLTLKSSAVLTIQGSIVKIN
;
A
#
# COMPACT_ATOMS: atom_id res chain seq x y z
N MET A 1 41.67 -11.25 21.62
CA MET A 1 40.88 -12.10 22.55
C MET A 1 39.80 -11.23 23.16
N GLY A 2 38.56 -11.71 23.30
CA GLY A 2 37.46 -10.93 23.90
C GLY A 2 37.61 -10.76 25.41
N GLU A 3 37.26 -9.58 25.93
CA GLU A 3 37.25 -9.25 27.36
C GLU A 3 35.93 -9.74 27.99
N ILE A 4 35.98 -10.70 28.91
CA ILE A 4 34.77 -11.29 29.53
C ILE A 4 33.92 -10.27 30.31
N ASN A 5 34.55 -9.19 30.78
CA ASN A 5 33.90 -8.11 31.52
C ASN A 5 33.26 -7.06 30.58
N GLN A 6 33.34 -7.25 29.27
CA GLN A 6 32.76 -6.38 28.25
C GLN A 6 31.84 -7.19 27.33
N PRO A 7 30.72 -7.72 27.84
CA PRO A 7 29.80 -8.47 27.00
C PRO A 7 29.18 -7.56 25.93
N TYR A 8 29.01 -8.10 24.73
CA TYR A 8 28.28 -7.47 23.64
C TYR A 8 27.00 -8.27 23.35
N VAL A 9 25.89 -7.56 23.21
CA VAL A 9 24.62 -8.16 22.78
C VAL A 9 24.56 -8.12 21.26
N ILE A 10 24.54 -9.31 20.63
CA ILE A 10 24.50 -9.46 19.17
C ILE A 10 23.08 -9.63 18.61
N GLY A 11 22.08 -9.84 19.48
CA GLY A 11 20.68 -10.00 19.08
C GLY A 11 19.80 -10.61 20.15
N ALA A 12 18.57 -10.96 19.75
CA ALA A 12 17.58 -11.66 20.56
C ALA A 12 17.01 -12.85 19.77
N LEU A 13 16.56 -13.88 20.49
CA LEU A 13 15.97 -15.08 19.91
C LEU A 13 14.52 -15.23 20.36
N TRP A 14 13.68 -15.77 19.47
CA TRP A 14 12.30 -16.16 19.78
C TRP A 14 12.27 -17.41 20.67
N ASN A 15 11.19 -17.60 21.42
CA ASN A 15 11.01 -18.73 22.34
C ASN A 15 9.54 -19.21 22.36
N GLY A 16 9.20 -20.18 23.22
CA GLY A 16 7.84 -20.75 23.29
C GLY A 16 6.74 -19.77 23.72
N LYS A 17 7.11 -18.68 24.40
CA LYS A 17 6.22 -17.58 24.82
C LYS A 17 6.25 -16.44 23.80
N ASP A 18 7.44 -15.95 23.48
CA ASP A 18 7.68 -14.90 22.48
C ASP A 18 7.86 -15.56 21.12
N LYS A 19 6.74 -15.84 20.47
CA LYS A 19 6.70 -16.51 19.16
C LYS A 19 7.18 -15.56 18.05
N PRO A 20 7.81 -16.11 16.99
CA PRO A 20 8.18 -15.31 15.83
C PRO A 20 6.94 -14.71 15.14
N PRO A 21 7.11 -13.60 14.40
CA PRO A 21 6.02 -12.92 13.71
C PRO A 21 5.45 -13.71 12.52
N GLU A 22 6.17 -14.72 12.05
CA GLU A 22 5.79 -15.65 10.99
C GLU A 22 6.37 -17.04 11.29
N THR A 23 5.69 -18.09 10.85
CA THR A 23 6.20 -19.47 10.94
C THR A 23 6.63 -19.95 9.57
N ASN A 24 7.82 -20.53 9.45
CA ASN A 24 8.30 -21.14 8.20
C ASN A 24 7.98 -22.65 8.16
N SER A 25 6.72 -23.02 8.35
CA SER A 25 6.31 -24.44 8.50
C SER A 25 6.43 -25.26 7.22
N ASP A 26 6.36 -24.62 6.05
CA ASP A 26 6.53 -25.27 4.74
C ASP A 26 8.00 -25.36 4.30
N GLY A 27 8.91 -24.71 5.03
CA GLY A 27 10.35 -24.69 4.76
C GLY A 27 10.77 -23.84 3.58
N LYS A 28 9.86 -23.15 2.88
CA LYS A 28 10.17 -22.38 1.67
C LYS A 28 10.83 -21.04 1.96
N ASN A 29 10.57 -20.48 3.14
CA ASN A 29 11.12 -19.20 3.59
C ASN A 29 10.77 -18.01 2.66
N ASN A 30 9.62 -18.08 1.99
CA ASN A 30 9.17 -17.03 1.07
C ASN A 30 8.77 -15.74 1.80
N ILE A 31 8.40 -15.83 3.09
CA ILE A 31 7.89 -14.69 3.84
C ILE A 31 8.94 -14.14 4.79
N ARG A 32 9.36 -12.89 4.54
CA ARG A 32 10.13 -12.10 5.51
C ARG A 32 9.24 -11.02 6.10
N LYS A 33 9.04 -11.07 7.43
CA LYS A 33 8.14 -10.14 8.13
C LYS A 33 8.84 -9.41 9.27
N ILE A 34 8.72 -8.09 9.27
CA ILE A 34 9.05 -7.24 10.42
C ILE A 34 7.74 -6.89 11.11
N LYS A 35 7.61 -7.22 12.41
CA LYS A 35 6.44 -6.89 13.23
C LYS A 35 6.85 -6.06 14.43
N SER A 36 6.23 -4.90 14.58
CA SER A 36 6.41 -4.05 15.76
C SER A 36 5.66 -4.62 16.97
N ARG A 37 6.06 -4.22 18.19
CA ARG A 37 5.36 -4.57 19.44
C ARG A 37 3.87 -4.18 19.42
N SER A 38 3.53 -3.08 18.74
CA SER A 38 2.15 -2.62 18.60
C SER A 38 1.38 -3.32 17.48
N GLY A 39 1.97 -4.26 16.74
CA GLY A 39 1.27 -5.05 15.73
C GLY A 39 1.20 -4.44 14.33
N HIS A 40 2.02 -3.43 14.02
CA HIS A 40 2.28 -3.02 12.62
C HIS A 40 3.24 -4.01 11.96
N GLU A 41 3.07 -4.24 10.66
CA GLU A 41 3.78 -5.25 9.89
C GLU A 41 4.33 -4.65 8.59
N ILE A 42 5.54 -5.06 8.22
CA ILE A 42 6.12 -4.94 6.88
C ILE A 42 6.42 -6.36 6.42
N ILE A 43 5.93 -6.75 5.26
CA ILE A 43 5.97 -8.11 4.75
C ILE A 43 6.59 -8.09 3.36
N PHE A 44 7.59 -8.93 3.14
CA PHE A 44 8.12 -9.27 1.82
C PHE A 44 7.70 -10.70 1.53
N ASN A 45 7.09 -10.92 0.37
CA ASN A 45 6.83 -12.23 -0.18
C ASN A 45 7.73 -12.43 -1.39
N ASP A 46 8.63 -13.40 -1.33
CA ASP A 46 9.61 -13.74 -2.36
C ASP A 46 9.22 -15.06 -3.08
N ASP A 47 7.94 -15.44 -3.10
CA ASP A 47 7.45 -16.68 -3.75
C ASP A 47 7.46 -16.58 -5.28
N ASP A 48 8.66 -16.62 -5.85
CA ASP A 48 8.95 -16.57 -7.29
C ASP A 48 8.42 -17.78 -8.07
N THR A 49 8.43 -18.93 -7.42
CA THR A 49 7.98 -20.19 -7.99
C THR A 49 6.48 -20.17 -8.25
N ALA A 50 5.71 -19.51 -7.38
CA ALA A 50 4.28 -19.28 -7.58
C ALA A 50 3.96 -17.94 -8.27
N MET A 51 4.97 -17.14 -8.59
CA MET A 51 4.85 -15.78 -9.14
C MET A 51 3.94 -14.89 -8.28
N LYS A 52 4.23 -14.81 -6.98
CA LYS A 52 3.44 -14.06 -5.98
C LYS A 52 4.26 -12.97 -5.26
N GLU A 53 5.31 -12.49 -5.88
CA GLU A 53 6.21 -11.51 -5.32
C GLU A 53 5.46 -10.23 -4.97
N LYS A 54 5.61 -9.75 -3.72
CA LYS A 54 4.97 -8.52 -3.27
C LYS A 54 5.55 -7.97 -1.98
N ILE A 55 5.34 -6.68 -1.77
CA ILE A 55 5.68 -5.96 -0.54
C ILE A 55 4.40 -5.36 0.07
N GLU A 56 4.16 -5.62 1.34
CA GLU A 56 2.98 -5.13 2.07
C GLU A 56 3.37 -4.37 3.34
N ILE A 57 2.71 -3.25 3.60
CA ILE A 57 2.77 -2.52 4.87
C ILE A 57 1.38 -2.51 5.48
N HIS A 58 1.21 -3.14 6.64
CA HIS A 58 -0.04 -3.20 7.37
C HIS A 58 0.07 -2.51 8.72
N THR A 59 -0.90 -1.66 9.02
CA THR A 59 -1.03 -1.10 10.38
C THR A 59 -1.94 -1.99 11.23
N LYS A 60 -1.76 -1.97 12.56
CA LYS A 60 -2.73 -2.61 13.50
C LYS A 60 -4.17 -2.15 13.23
N GLY A 61 -4.34 -0.90 12.80
CA GLY A 61 -5.61 -0.29 12.43
C GLY A 61 -6.22 -0.79 11.11
N LYS A 62 -5.56 -1.72 10.40
CA LYS A 62 -5.96 -2.31 9.11
C LYS A 62 -5.80 -1.42 7.87
N HIS A 63 -5.12 -0.27 7.97
CA HIS A 63 -4.65 0.44 6.77
C HIS A 63 -3.54 -0.36 6.08
N LYS A 64 -3.49 -0.28 4.75
CA LYS A 64 -2.59 -1.08 3.90
C LYS A 64 -1.91 -0.24 2.81
N ILE A 65 -0.67 -0.57 2.52
CA ILE A 65 0.03 -0.24 1.28
C ILE A 65 0.55 -1.55 0.70
N VAL A 66 0.31 -1.81 -0.57
CA VAL A 66 0.73 -3.04 -1.27
C VAL A 66 1.39 -2.67 -2.59
N LEU A 67 2.57 -3.23 -2.86
CA LEU A 67 3.18 -3.31 -4.17
C LEU A 67 3.16 -4.78 -4.58
N ASP A 68 2.33 -5.12 -5.55
CA ASP A 68 2.06 -6.49 -5.98
C ASP A 68 2.67 -6.71 -7.37
N ASP A 69 3.68 -7.57 -7.46
CA ASP A 69 4.32 -8.00 -8.70
C ASP A 69 3.85 -9.42 -9.10
N SER A 70 2.79 -9.92 -8.46
CA SER A 70 2.23 -11.23 -8.82
C SER A 70 1.80 -11.25 -10.27
N SER A 71 2.25 -12.27 -11.02
CA SER A 71 2.01 -12.33 -12.46
C SER A 71 0.51 -12.31 -12.79
N GLY A 72 0.10 -11.37 -13.65
CA GLY A 72 -1.27 -11.18 -14.09
C GLY A 72 -2.18 -10.42 -13.10
N GLN A 73 -1.62 -9.89 -12.02
CA GLN A 73 -2.33 -9.13 -10.98
C GLN A 73 -1.53 -7.89 -10.52
N GLU A 74 -0.58 -7.44 -11.33
CA GLU A 74 0.40 -6.41 -11.00
C GLU A 74 -0.29 -5.08 -10.68
N LYS A 75 -0.11 -4.58 -9.45
CA LYS A 75 -0.79 -3.38 -8.95
C LYS A 75 -0.07 -2.73 -7.78
N ILE A 76 -0.34 -1.43 -7.59
CA ILE A 76 0.05 -0.68 -6.40
C ILE A 76 -1.21 -0.17 -5.72
N GLU A 77 -1.38 -0.48 -4.43
CA GLU A 77 -2.58 -0.13 -3.66
C GLU A 77 -2.24 0.64 -2.39
N ILE A 78 -3.00 1.69 -2.10
CA ILE A 78 -3.05 2.37 -0.81
C ILE A 78 -4.50 2.35 -0.37
N VAL A 79 -4.81 1.68 0.75
CA VAL A 79 -6.19 1.41 1.17
C VAL A 79 -6.35 1.71 2.66
N ASP A 80 -7.42 2.42 3.02
CA ASP A 80 -7.75 2.66 4.41
C ASP A 80 -8.37 1.43 5.09
N LYS A 81 -8.60 1.52 6.40
CA LYS A 81 -9.19 0.41 7.18
C LYS A 81 -10.61 0.02 6.75
N THR A 82 -11.32 0.92 6.06
CA THR A 82 -12.71 0.71 5.63
C THR A 82 -12.78 0.04 4.26
N GLY A 83 -11.71 0.18 3.45
CA GLY A 83 -11.69 -0.24 2.06
C GLY A 83 -12.40 0.73 1.12
N SER A 84 -13.02 1.78 1.64
CA SER A 84 -13.81 2.74 0.86
C SER A 84 -12.99 3.94 0.39
N ASN A 85 -11.80 4.17 0.95
CA ASN A 85 -10.87 5.19 0.49
C ASN A 85 -9.61 4.50 -0.03
N LYS A 86 -9.33 4.63 -1.33
CA LYS A 86 -8.23 3.91 -1.97
C LYS A 86 -7.62 4.64 -3.16
N ILE A 87 -6.34 4.39 -3.39
CA ILE A 87 -5.61 4.71 -4.61
C ILE A 87 -5.08 3.39 -5.16
N VAL A 88 -5.41 3.08 -6.42
CA VAL A 88 -4.99 1.85 -7.09
C VAL A 88 -4.38 2.21 -8.43
N ILE A 89 -3.13 1.82 -8.64
CA ILE A 89 -2.48 1.78 -9.95
C ILE A 89 -2.55 0.33 -10.42
N ASP A 90 -3.31 0.08 -11.47
CA ASP A 90 -3.49 -1.25 -12.05
C ASP A 90 -2.66 -1.34 -13.32
N SER A 91 -1.54 -2.08 -13.24
CA SER A 91 -0.59 -2.20 -14.34
C SER A 91 -1.13 -3.10 -15.47
N MET A 92 -2.04 -4.02 -15.14
CA MET A 92 -2.68 -4.92 -16.11
C MET A 92 -3.67 -4.17 -17.01
N MET A 93 -4.43 -3.25 -16.44
CA MET A 93 -5.36 -2.39 -17.17
C MET A 93 -4.72 -1.07 -17.64
N ASN A 94 -3.47 -0.80 -17.24
CA ASN A 94 -2.80 0.48 -17.45
C ASN A 94 -3.66 1.67 -16.98
N SER A 95 -4.17 1.60 -15.75
CA SER A 95 -5.15 2.55 -15.21
C SER A 95 -4.81 3.01 -13.79
N ILE A 96 -5.31 4.20 -13.42
CA ILE A 96 -5.21 4.74 -12.06
C ILE A 96 -6.62 5.09 -11.57
N ASN A 97 -6.99 4.57 -10.40
CA ASN A 97 -8.26 4.83 -9.74
C ASN A 97 -8.02 5.50 -8.38
N ILE A 98 -8.71 6.61 -8.13
CA ILE A 98 -8.69 7.34 -6.86
C ILE A 98 -10.14 7.44 -6.37
N GLU A 99 -10.45 6.79 -5.27
CA GLU A 99 -11.81 6.69 -4.72
C GLU A 99 -11.85 7.21 -3.27
N SER A 100 -12.90 7.95 -2.94
CA SER A 100 -13.22 8.42 -1.59
C SER A 100 -14.70 8.25 -1.33
N ALA A 101 -15.05 7.78 -0.13
CA ALA A 101 -16.44 7.49 0.24
C ALA A 101 -17.29 8.74 0.47
N MET A 102 -16.67 9.86 0.89
CA MET A 102 -17.38 11.05 1.33
C MET A 102 -16.91 12.32 0.63
N GLU A 103 -15.62 12.63 0.68
CA GLU A 103 -15.07 13.85 0.08
C GLU A 103 -13.70 13.57 -0.55
N LEU A 104 -13.50 14.01 -1.79
CA LEU A 104 -12.20 14.15 -2.43
C LEU A 104 -11.95 15.63 -2.70
N LYS A 105 -10.91 16.21 -2.09
CA LYS A 105 -10.54 17.61 -2.26
C LYS A 105 -9.15 17.72 -2.88
N ILE A 106 -9.08 18.37 -4.04
CA ILE A 106 -7.83 18.64 -4.77
C ILE A 106 -7.66 20.15 -4.79
N LYS A 107 -6.57 20.67 -4.21
CA LYS A 107 -6.29 22.09 -4.11
C LYS A 107 -4.83 22.37 -4.43
N GLY A 108 -4.59 23.28 -5.36
CA GLY A 108 -3.29 23.82 -5.70
C GLY A 108 -3.43 25.28 -6.14
N ASN A 109 -2.31 26.00 -6.25
CA ASN A 109 -2.31 27.33 -6.84
C ASN A 109 -2.73 27.29 -8.32
N ILE A 110 -2.30 26.24 -9.02
CA ILE A 110 -2.68 25.89 -10.39
C ILE A 110 -2.97 24.39 -10.39
N VAL A 111 -4.08 23.98 -11.03
CA VAL A 111 -4.46 22.58 -11.24
C VAL A 111 -4.86 22.44 -12.70
N GLU A 112 -4.18 21.57 -13.43
CA GLU A 112 -4.43 21.27 -14.84
C GLU A 112 -4.89 19.81 -14.96
N ILE A 113 -5.96 19.57 -15.72
CA ILE A 113 -6.55 18.25 -15.96
C ILE A 113 -6.83 18.15 -17.45
N GLU A 114 -6.18 17.22 -18.13
CA GLU A 114 -6.27 17.01 -19.57
C GLU A 114 -6.68 15.57 -19.90
N GLY A 115 -7.58 15.41 -20.86
CA GLY A 115 -7.91 14.12 -21.46
C GLY A 115 -7.72 14.20 -22.98
N THR A 116 -6.85 13.35 -23.54
CA THR A 116 -6.45 13.41 -24.96
C THR A 116 -7.58 13.03 -25.91
N THR A 117 -8.34 11.98 -25.59
CA THR A 117 -9.51 11.55 -26.37
C THR A 117 -10.79 12.17 -25.84
N SER A 118 -10.98 12.18 -24.52
CA SER A 118 -12.14 12.77 -23.88
C SER A 118 -11.86 13.10 -22.41
N LEU A 119 -12.55 14.10 -21.90
CA LEU A 119 -12.66 14.39 -20.47
C LEU A 119 -14.13 14.34 -20.07
N THR A 120 -14.46 13.57 -19.02
CA THR A 120 -15.84 13.39 -18.56
C THR A 120 -15.97 13.79 -17.09
N LEU A 121 -16.87 14.73 -16.79
CA LEU A 121 -17.25 15.12 -15.44
C LEU A 121 -18.71 14.75 -15.19
N LYS A 122 -18.99 13.98 -14.14
CA LYS A 122 -20.35 13.53 -13.78
C LYS A 122 -20.68 13.91 -12.34
N SER A 123 -21.89 14.41 -12.12
CA SER A 123 -22.50 14.59 -10.80
C SER A 123 -23.95 14.15 -10.85
N SER A 124 -24.39 13.36 -9.88
CA SER A 124 -25.78 12.89 -9.81
C SER A 124 -26.76 13.98 -9.34
N ALA A 125 -26.29 14.97 -8.59
CA ALA A 125 -27.12 16.05 -8.07
C ALA A 125 -26.76 17.38 -8.74
N VAL A 126 -25.69 18.04 -8.28
CA VAL A 126 -25.28 19.36 -8.77
C VAL A 126 -23.82 19.33 -9.18
N LEU A 127 -23.51 19.89 -10.35
CA LEU A 127 -22.16 20.23 -10.78
C LEU A 127 -22.00 21.76 -10.69
N THR A 128 -21.03 22.24 -9.91
CA THR A 128 -20.73 23.67 -9.77
C THR A 128 -19.34 23.97 -10.30
N ILE A 129 -19.24 24.93 -11.22
CA ILE A 129 -17.98 25.41 -11.80
C ILE A 129 -17.92 26.91 -11.55
N GLN A 130 -16.85 27.37 -10.88
CA GLN A 130 -16.69 28.76 -10.47
C GLN A 130 -15.33 29.29 -10.88
N GLY A 131 -15.32 30.50 -11.42
CA GLY A 131 -14.13 31.28 -11.72
C GLY A 131 -14.54 32.70 -12.13
N SER A 132 -13.67 33.68 -11.94
CA SER A 132 -13.93 35.06 -12.41
C SER A 132 -14.18 35.09 -13.91
N ILE A 133 -13.54 34.17 -14.66
CA ILE A 133 -13.76 33.94 -16.09
C ILE A 133 -13.86 32.42 -16.29
N VAL A 134 -14.95 31.96 -16.91
CA VAL A 134 -15.11 30.57 -17.36
C VAL A 134 -15.22 30.58 -18.88
N LYS A 135 -14.30 29.88 -19.55
CA LYS A 135 -14.32 29.74 -21.02
C LYS A 135 -14.80 28.33 -21.36
N ILE A 136 -15.82 28.25 -22.22
CA ILE A 136 -16.33 27.01 -22.81
C ILE A 136 -16.35 27.27 -24.32
N ASN A 137 -15.60 26.49 -25.09
CA ASN A 137 -15.42 26.64 -26.53
C ASN A 137 -15.58 25.33 -27.28
#